data_AF-A0A3M1ARA6-F1
#
_entry.id   AF-A0A3M1ARA6-F1
#
_cell.length_a   1.000
_cell.length_b   1.000
_cell.length_c   1.000
_cell.angle_alpha   90.00
_cell.angle_beta   90.00
_cell.angle_gamma   90.00
#
_symmetry.space_group_name_H-M   'P 1'
#
loop_
_entity.id
_entity.type
_entity.pdbx_description
1 polymer ?
#
loop_
_entity_poly.entity_id
_entity_poly.type
_entity_poly.pdbx_seq_one_letter_code
_entity_poly.pdbx_strand_id
1 'polypeptide(L)'
;MTIITLMIYVAIAAAILTGLTVFVLKAQKSILMTYVQHFCGSLFIFSGYVKAVDPLGTAFKMEQYFAEFYYTFNETALSFIAPMFPWMSEHGLLISVAMIVFEIALGVMLIVGARPKLTAWLFFLLVVFFTILT
;
A
#
# COMPACT_ATOMS: atom_id res chain seq x y z
N MET A 1 4.55 0.86 -20.23
CA MET A 1 3.98 2.15 -19.76
C MET A 1 5.05 2.90 -18.98
N THR A 2 5.16 4.22 -19.13
CA THR A 2 6.04 5.02 -18.27
C THR A 2 5.32 5.38 -16.97
N ILE A 3 6.09 5.74 -15.93
CA ILE A 3 5.51 6.15 -14.65
C ILE A 3 4.64 7.40 -14.79
N ILE A 4 5.01 8.32 -15.70
CA ILE A 4 4.24 9.53 -16.01
C ILE A 4 2.88 9.16 -16.60
N THR A 5 2.84 8.25 -17.58
CA THR A 5 1.59 7.80 -18.18
C THR A 5 0.67 7.13 -17.15
N LEU A 6 1.24 6.34 -16.24
CA LEU A 6 0.51 5.71 -15.14
C LEU A 6 -0.08 6.75 -14.18
N MET A 7 0.71 7.74 -13.76
CA MET A 7 0.24 8.83 -12.89
C MET A 7 -0.91 9.60 -13.53
N ILE A 8 -0.85 9.87 -14.84
CA ILE A 8 -1.93 10.53 -15.58
C ILE A 8 -3.20 9.68 -15.57
N TYR A 9 -3.11 8.38 -15.85
CA TYR A 9 -4.30 7.52 -15.81
C TYR A 9 -4.93 7.45 -14.43
N VAL A 10 -4.11 7.39 -13.37
CA VAL A 10 -4.63 7.38 -12.01
C VAL A 10 -5.25 8.73 -11.64
N ALA A 11 -4.67 9.85 -12.07
CA ALA A 11 -5.26 11.18 -11.87
C ALA A 11 -6.62 11.32 -12.56
N ILE A 12 -6.73 10.83 -13.80
CA ILE A 12 -8.00 10.83 -14.55
C ILE A 12 -9.03 9.93 -13.85
N ALA A 13 -8.65 8.71 -13.47
CA ALA A 13 -9.54 7.79 -12.76
C ALA A 13 -10.04 8.40 -11.44
N ALA A 14 -9.15 9.02 -10.68
CA ALA A 14 -9.49 9.71 -9.43
C ALA A 14 -10.47 10.86 -9.67
N ALA A 15 -10.25 11.69 -10.70
CA ALA A 15 -11.14 12.80 -11.03
C ALA A 15 -12.54 12.31 -11.42
N ILE A 16 -12.64 11.24 -12.21
CA ILE A 16 -13.91 10.60 -12.58
C ILE A 16 -14.62 10.06 -11.34
N LEU A 17 -13.90 9.36 -10.45
CA LEU A 17 -14.45 8.84 -9.20
C LEU A 17 -14.96 9.96 -8.29
N THR A 18 -14.20 11.05 -8.15
CA THR A 18 -14.63 12.23 -7.39
C THR A 18 -15.88 12.87 -7.99
N GLY A 19 -15.93 13.00 -9.33
CA GLY A 19 -17.10 13.54 -10.02
C GLY A 19 -18.34 12.70 -9.75
N LEU A 20 -18.22 11.38 -9.85
CA LEU A 20 -19.29 10.43 -9.54
C LEU A 20 -19.72 10.50 -8.08
N THR A 21 -18.80 10.49 -7.11
CA THR A 21 -19.16 10.56 -5.68
C THR A 21 -19.78 11.90 -5.31
N VAL A 22 -19.33 13.02 -5.88
CA VAL A 22 -19.95 14.34 -5.65
C VAL A 22 -21.35 14.38 -6.26
N PHE A 23 -21.54 13.87 -7.47
CA PHE A 23 -22.82 13.94 -8.18
C PHE A 23 -23.87 12.98 -7.62
N VAL A 24 -23.47 11.76 -7.27
CA VAL A 24 -24.37 10.69 -6.79
C VAL A 24 -24.63 10.80 -5.29
N LEU A 25 -23.58 10.95 -4.47
CA LEU A 25 -23.73 10.86 -3.02
C LEU A 25 -24.05 12.21 -2.36
N LYS A 26 -23.78 13.36 -3.03
CA LYS A 26 -24.00 14.74 -2.53
C LYS A 26 -23.54 14.99 -1.07
N ALA A 27 -22.71 14.13 -0.50
CA ALA A 27 -22.43 14.05 0.93
C ALA A 27 -21.02 14.53 1.31
N GLN A 28 -20.45 15.49 0.55
CA GLN A 28 -19.03 15.84 0.67
C GLN A 28 -18.81 17.12 1.47
N LYS A 29 -17.87 17.07 2.43
CA LYS A 29 -17.38 18.25 3.17
C LYS A 29 -16.29 19.01 2.42
N SER A 30 -15.44 18.32 1.65
CA SER A 30 -14.35 18.91 0.86
C SER A 30 -14.06 18.07 -0.38
N ILE A 31 -14.18 18.70 -1.56
CA ILE A 31 -13.94 18.06 -2.86
C ILE A 31 -12.46 17.68 -3.01
N LEU A 32 -11.56 18.53 -2.54
CA LEU A 32 -10.11 18.28 -2.63
C LEU A 32 -9.71 17.04 -1.82
N MET A 33 -10.21 16.91 -0.59
CA MET A 33 -9.90 15.74 0.24
C MET A 33 -10.40 14.44 -0.42
N THR A 34 -11.61 14.49 -0.99
CA THR A 34 -12.22 13.36 -1.71
C THR A 34 -11.39 12.97 -2.93
N TYR A 35 -10.88 13.96 -3.67
CA TYR A 35 -9.99 13.73 -4.80
C TYR A 35 -8.68 13.07 -4.39
N VAL A 36 -7.99 13.60 -3.38
CA VAL A 36 -6.73 13.02 -2.88
C VAL A 36 -6.95 11.59 -2.40
N GLN A 37 -8.06 11.34 -1.71
CA GLN A 37 -8.43 10.01 -1.23
C GLN A 37 -8.66 9.02 -2.38
N HIS A 38 -9.41 9.41 -3.42
CA HIS A 38 -9.61 8.58 -4.61
C HIS A 38 -8.32 8.37 -5.40
N PHE A 39 -7.44 9.37 -5.46
CA PHE A 39 -6.13 9.28 -6.09
C PHE A 39 -5.23 8.26 -5.38
N CYS A 40 -5.04 8.42 -4.06
CA CYS A 40 -4.28 7.47 -3.25
C CYS A 40 -4.88 6.05 -3.32
N GLY A 41 -6.20 5.91 -3.23
CA GLY A 41 -6.86 4.62 -3.32
C GLY A 41 -6.69 3.95 -4.68
N SER A 42 -6.81 4.70 -5.77
CA SER A 42 -6.59 4.19 -7.14
C SER A 42 -5.13 3.80 -7.37
N LEU A 43 -4.18 4.57 -6.84
CA LEU A 43 -2.75 4.21 -6.87
C LEU A 43 -2.49 2.88 -6.16
N PHE A 44 -3.07 2.69 -4.97
CA PHE A 44 -2.90 1.47 -4.19
C PHE A 44 -3.50 0.25 -4.86
N ILE A 45 -4.71 0.37 -5.43
CA ILE A 45 -5.33 -0.73 -6.18
C ILE A 45 -4.49 -1.08 -7.41
N PHE A 46 -4.03 -0.09 -8.17
CA PHE A 46 -3.19 -0.35 -9.34
C PHE A 46 -1.84 -0.98 -8.96
N SER A 47 -1.18 -0.45 -7.93
CA SER A 47 0.07 -0.99 -7.40
C SER A 47 -0.09 -2.44 -6.93
N GLY A 48 -1.12 -2.71 -6.12
CA GLY A 48 -1.45 -4.06 -5.68
C GLY A 48 -1.80 -4.99 -6.84
N TYR A 49 -2.51 -4.52 -7.87
CA TYR A 49 -2.82 -5.31 -9.07
C TYR A 49 -1.54 -5.75 -9.80
N VAL A 50 -0.60 -4.83 -10.03
CA VAL A 50 0.67 -5.18 -10.70
C VAL A 50 1.46 -6.19 -9.87
N LYS A 51 1.50 -6.04 -8.55
CA LYS A 51 2.14 -7.02 -7.64
C LYS A 51 1.40 -8.36 -7.62
N ALA A 52 0.07 -8.37 -7.75
CA ALA A 52 -0.72 -9.60 -7.80
C ALA A 52 -0.51 -10.39 -9.09
N VAL A 53 -0.08 -9.74 -10.18
CA VAL A 53 0.30 -10.42 -11.44
C VAL A 53 1.62 -11.19 -11.28
N ASP A 54 2.56 -10.67 -10.47
CA ASP A 54 3.82 -11.35 -10.13
C ASP A 54 4.10 -11.33 -8.61
N PRO A 55 3.39 -12.19 -7.85
CA PRO A 55 3.56 -12.24 -6.40
C PRO A 55 4.90 -12.85 -5.98
N LEU A 56 5.53 -13.66 -6.86
CA LEU A 56 6.83 -14.27 -6.64
C LEU A 56 7.94 -13.24 -6.65
N GLY A 57 7.93 -12.32 -7.63
CA GLY A 57 8.87 -11.19 -7.66
C GLY A 57 8.83 -10.35 -6.38
N THR A 58 7.63 -10.14 -5.84
CA THR A 58 7.43 -9.44 -4.56
C THR A 58 7.91 -10.27 -3.37
N ALA A 59 7.75 -11.60 -3.40
CA ALA A 59 8.23 -12.50 -2.34
C ALA A 59 9.76 -12.49 -2.22
N PHE A 60 10.48 -12.58 -3.34
CA PHE A 60 11.94 -12.48 -3.34
C PHE A 60 12.44 -11.14 -2.78
N LYS A 61 11.72 -10.05 -3.04
CA LYS A 61 12.04 -8.74 -2.45
C LYS A 61 11.83 -8.72 -0.95
N MET A 62 10.75 -9.32 -0.46
CA MET A 62 10.51 -9.45 0.97
C MET A 62 11.59 -10.28 1.67
N GLU A 63 12.02 -11.39 1.08
CA GLU A 63 13.15 -12.19 1.59
C GLU A 63 14.43 -11.36 1.70
N GLN A 64 14.76 -10.57 0.67
CA GLN A 64 15.89 -9.64 0.70
C GLN A 64 15.76 -8.61 1.83
N TYR A 65 14.59 -7.99 1.99
CA TYR A 65 14.36 -7.03 3.06
C TYR A 65 14.49 -7.67 4.45
N PHE A 66 13.97 -8.88 4.65
CA PHE A 66 14.09 -9.59 5.93
C PHE A 66 15.54 -9.99 6.24
N ALA A 67 16.33 -10.35 5.22
CA ALA A 67 17.76 -10.61 5.41
C ALA A 67 18.50 -9.34 5.88
N GLU A 68 18.26 -8.19 5.25
CA GLU A 68 18.87 -6.91 5.65
C GLU A 68 18.40 -6.45 7.04
N PHE A 69 17.12 -6.66 7.35
CA PHE A 69 16.60 -6.41 8.69
C PHE A 69 17.26 -7.29 9.74
N TYR A 70 17.50 -8.58 9.45
CA TYR A 70 18.22 -9.45 10.36
C TYR A 70 19.57 -8.87 10.76
N TYR A 71 20.41 -8.47 9.79
CA TYR A 71 21.73 -7.92 10.08
C TYR A 71 21.64 -6.58 10.85
N THR A 72 20.71 -5.71 10.45
CA THR A 72 20.52 -4.39 11.08
C THR A 72 20.08 -4.52 12.55
N PHE A 73 19.13 -5.41 12.83
CA PHE A 73 18.60 -5.59 14.19
C PHE A 73 19.50 -6.44 15.08
N ASN A 74 20.29 -7.34 14.50
CA ASN A 74 21.23 -8.17 15.25
C ASN A 74 22.38 -7.35 15.88
N GLU A 75 22.80 -6.26 15.25
CA GLU A 75 23.85 -5.37 15.77
C GLU A 75 23.34 -4.28 16.73
N THR A 76 22.02 -4.15 16.91
CA THR A 76 21.42 -3.13 17.79
C THR A 76 20.90 -3.73 19.09
N ALA A 77 20.53 -2.87 20.04
CA ALA A 77 19.92 -3.26 21.33
C ALA A 77 18.58 -4.03 21.18
N LEU A 78 18.05 -4.15 19.97
CA LEU A 78 16.83 -4.88 19.61
C LEU A 78 17.12 -6.28 19.03
N SER A 79 18.29 -6.85 19.30
CA SER A 79 18.71 -8.18 18.82
C SER A 79 17.74 -9.31 19.15
N PHE A 80 16.87 -9.16 20.15
CA PHE A 80 15.80 -10.12 20.46
C PHE A 80 14.75 -10.27 19.34
N ILE A 81 14.62 -9.30 18.43
CA ILE A 81 13.70 -9.33 17.28
C ILE A 81 14.34 -10.04 16.08
N ALA A 82 15.68 -10.05 16.01
CA ALA A 82 16.43 -10.64 14.90
C ALA A 82 15.99 -12.07 14.52
N PRO A 83 15.74 -13.01 15.47
CA PRO A 83 15.35 -14.39 15.15
C PRO A 83 14.02 -14.54 14.41
N MET A 84 13.17 -13.51 14.40
CA MET A 84 11.88 -13.54 13.70
C MET A 84 12.04 -13.37 12.18
N PHE A 85 13.04 -12.61 11.72
CA PHE A 85 13.22 -12.31 10.30
C PHE A 85 13.58 -13.54 9.44
N PRO A 86 14.41 -14.50 9.90
CA PRO A 86 14.63 -15.76 9.17
C PRO A 86 13.34 -16.56 8.95
N TRP A 87 12.47 -16.65 9.97
CA TRP A 87 11.18 -17.32 9.83
C TRP A 87 10.25 -16.61 8.83
N MET A 88 10.26 -15.28 8.84
CA MET A 88 9.52 -14.46 7.87
C MET A 88 10.06 -14.61 6.44
N SER A 89 11.38 -14.78 6.30
CA SER A 89 12.03 -15.04 5.00
C SER A 89 11.56 -16.36 4.40
N GLU A 90 11.55 -17.46 5.18
CA GLU A 90 11.03 -18.76 4.71
C GLU A 90 9.55 -18.71 4.29
N HIS A 91 8.77 -17.81 4.89
CA HIS A 91 7.35 -17.59 4.56
C HIS A 91 7.12 -16.34 3.69
N GLY A 92 8.15 -15.88 2.97
CA GLY A 92 8.13 -14.65 2.18
C GLY A 92 6.99 -14.58 1.16
N LEU A 93 6.62 -15.72 0.56
CA LEU A 93 5.47 -15.81 -0.35
C LEU A 93 4.14 -15.48 0.34
N LEU A 94 3.89 -16.07 1.50
CA LEU A 94 2.64 -15.85 2.24
C LEU A 94 2.55 -14.39 2.70
N ILE A 95 3.66 -13.82 3.19
CA ILE A 95 3.72 -12.42 3.61
C ILE A 95 3.53 -11.47 2.42
N SER A 96 4.14 -11.78 1.27
CA SER A 96 3.97 -11.04 0.03
C SER A 96 2.50 -11.00 -0.40
N VAL A 97 1.83 -12.15 -0.48
CA VAL A 97 0.39 -12.21 -0.84
C VAL A 97 -0.47 -11.47 0.18
N ALA A 98 -0.23 -11.66 1.48
CA ALA A 98 -0.97 -10.98 2.52
C ALA A 98 -0.82 -9.45 2.43
N MET A 99 0.39 -8.96 2.15
CA MET A 99 0.67 -7.53 1.96
C MET A 99 -0.05 -6.99 0.72
N ILE A 100 -0.02 -7.70 -0.40
CA ILE A 100 -0.72 -7.30 -1.64
C ILE A 100 -2.23 -7.21 -1.41
N VAL A 101 -2.82 -8.22 -0.76
CA VAL A 101 -4.25 -8.20 -0.42
C VAL A 101 -4.58 -7.03 0.51
N PHE A 102 -3.73 -6.77 1.50
CA PHE A 102 -3.87 -5.64 2.40
C PHE A 102 -3.81 -4.30 1.67
N GLU A 103 -2.87 -4.13 0.74
CA GLU A 103 -2.71 -2.92 -0.08
C GLU A 103 -3.94 -2.65 -0.95
N ILE A 104 -4.45 -3.68 -1.65
CA ILE A 104 -5.66 -3.56 -2.48
C ILE A 104 -6.88 -3.27 -1.59
N ALA A 105 -7.05 -3.99 -0.49
CA ALA A 105 -8.16 -3.78 0.44
C ALA A 105 -8.14 -2.36 1.01
N LEU A 106 -6.97 -1.85 1.37
CA LEU A 106 -6.79 -0.48 1.85
C LEU A 106 -7.08 0.56 0.77
N GLY A 107 -6.67 0.29 -0.48
CA GLY A 107 -7.03 1.11 -1.63
C GLY A 107 -8.54 1.20 -1.84
N VAL A 108 -9.26 0.08 -1.73
CA VAL A 108 -10.73 0.03 -1.80
C VAL A 108 -11.36 0.79 -0.62
N MET A 109 -10.86 0.59 0.60
CA MET A 109 -11.36 1.33 1.78
C MET A 109 -11.17 2.84 1.64
N LEU A 110 -10.07 3.29 1.04
CA LEU A 110 -9.85 4.69 0.71
C LEU A 110 -10.89 5.17 -0.30
N ILE A 111 -11.10 4.49 -1.43
CA ILE A 111 -12.08 4.93 -2.43
C ILE A 111 -13.50 4.98 -1.85
N VAL A 112 -13.91 3.98 -1.07
CA VAL A 112 -15.25 3.92 -0.48
C VAL A 112 -15.40 4.92 0.68
N GLY A 113 -14.31 5.32 1.34
CA GLY A 113 -14.36 6.09 2.58
C GLY A 113 -14.81 5.27 3.79
N ALA A 114 -14.60 3.96 3.75
CA ALA A 114 -14.94 3.07 4.86
C ALA A 114 -14.00 3.33 6.05
N ARG A 115 -14.58 3.37 7.26
CA ARG A 115 -13.85 3.51 8.55
C ARG A 115 -12.70 4.53 8.51
N PRO A 116 -12.98 5.83 8.28
CA PRO A 116 -11.97 6.82 7.91
C PRO A 116 -10.80 6.96 8.89
N LYS A 117 -11.06 6.85 10.21
CA LYS A 117 -10.00 6.88 11.23
C LYS A 117 -9.03 5.70 11.11
N LEU A 118 -9.57 4.49 10.92
CA LEU A 118 -8.77 3.27 10.80
C LEU A 118 -7.98 3.30 9.49
N THR A 119 -8.65 3.58 8.38
CA THR A 119 -8.03 3.61 7.04
C THR A 119 -6.93 4.66 6.96
N ALA A 120 -7.12 5.84 7.56
CA ALA A 120 -6.08 6.88 7.62
C ALA A 120 -4.84 6.43 8.41
N TRP A 121 -5.02 5.78 9.57
CA TRP A 121 -3.91 5.27 10.37
C TRP A 121 -3.16 4.14 9.67
N LEU A 122 -3.89 3.18 9.09
CA LEU A 122 -3.29 2.07 8.34
C LEU A 122 -2.54 2.58 7.10
N PHE A 123 -3.13 3.53 6.37
CA PHE A 123 -2.50 4.17 5.21
C PHE A 123 -1.22 4.89 5.61
N PHE A 124 -1.28 5.69 6.67
CA PHE A 124 -0.14 6.46 7.17
C PHE A 124 1.02 5.54 7.57
N LEU A 125 0.73 4.51 8.37
CA LEU A 125 1.75 3.56 8.82
C LEU A 125 2.41 2.86 7.63
N LEU A 126 1.61 2.40 6.67
CA LEU A 126 2.12 1.72 5.48
C LEU A 126 3.00 2.65 4.63
N VAL A 127 2.60 3.91 4.41
CA VAL A 127 3.41 4.88 3.65
C VAL A 127 4.72 5.19 4.36
N VAL A 128 4.69 5.42 5.67
CA VAL A 128 5.91 5.64 6.47
C VAL A 128 6.83 4.43 6.42
N PHE A 129 6.28 3.21 6.55
CA PHE A 129 7.05 1.97 6.46
C PHE A 129 7.77 1.85 5.12
N PHE A 130 7.06 2.01 4.00
CA PHE A 130 7.69 1.94 2.68
C PHE A 130 8.68 3.08 2.43
N THR A 131 8.45 4.27 3.00
CA THR A 131 9.36 5.41 2.86
C THR A 131 10.71 5.14 3.53
N ILE A 132 10.73 4.40 4.63
CA ILE A 132 11.98 3.99 5.30
C ILE A 132 12.70 2.88 4.51
N LEU A 133 11.94 2.04 3.80
CA LEU A 133 12.45 0.88 3.07
C LEU A 133 13.02 1.22 1.67
N THR A 134 12.61 2.35 1.09
CA THR A 134 12.94 2.74 -0.29
C THR A 134 13.97 3.87 -0.33
#